data_AF-A0A954J9X8-F1
#
_entry.id   AF-A0A954J9X8-F1
#
_cell.length_a   1.000
_cell.length_b   1.000
_cell.length_c   1.000
_cell.angle_alpha   90.00
_cell.angle_beta   90.00
_cell.angle_gamma   90.00
#
_symmetry.space_group_name_H-M   'P 1'
#
loop_
_entity.id
_entity.type
_entity.pdbx_description
1 polymer ?
#
loop_
_entity_poly.entity_id
_entity_poly.type
_entity_poly.pdbx_seq_one_letter_code
_entity_poly.pdbx_strand_id
1 'polypeptide(L)'
;EIDRLKAWIADGARYEQHWAFSPPTRPAVPKVNVPEWNVSPIDRFVLNRLVDQGQQPSPKADKAALIRRVSLDLIGLPPTVEETDQFLNDDSPKAYQKVVDRLLASPHYGERWARRWLDLARYADTNGYEKDRPRSIWPYRDWVINAFNADMPFDEFSIAQLAGDMLSQDQSTL
;
A
#
# COMPACT_ATOMS: atom_id res chain seq x y z
N GLU A 1 40.79 7.39 -13.36
CA GLU A 1 39.49 6.76 -13.70
C GLU A 1 38.41 7.80 -14.00
N ILE A 2 38.17 8.76 -13.10
CA ILE A 2 37.23 9.88 -13.30
C ILE A 2 37.51 10.67 -14.60
N ASP A 3 38.78 10.98 -14.90
CA ASP A 3 39.12 11.76 -16.10
C ASP A 3 38.82 11.02 -17.41
N ARG A 4 38.86 9.68 -17.38
CA ARG A 4 38.53 8.83 -18.52
C ARG A 4 37.01 8.82 -18.78
N LEU A 5 36.21 8.83 -17.71
CA LEU A 5 34.75 8.98 -17.80
C LEU A 5 34.37 10.38 -18.29
N LYS A 6 35.06 11.43 -17.84
CA LYS A 6 34.84 12.80 -18.32
C LYS A 6 35.18 12.95 -19.81
N ALA A 7 36.31 12.39 -20.25
CA ALA A 7 36.69 12.40 -21.67
C ALA A 7 35.66 11.65 -22.54
N TRP A 8 35.20 10.48 -22.08
CA TRP A 8 34.16 9.72 -22.77
C TRP A 8 32.83 10.48 -22.92
N ILE A 9 32.41 11.20 -21.87
CA ILE A 9 31.21 12.08 -21.93
C ILE A 9 31.45 13.25 -22.89
N ALA A 10 32.64 13.89 -22.84
CA ALA A 10 33.00 15.00 -23.72
C ALA A 10 33.04 14.59 -25.20
N ASP A 11 33.41 13.34 -25.49
CA ASP A 11 33.41 12.74 -26.84
C ASP A 11 32.00 12.36 -27.34
N GLY A 12 30.94 12.76 -26.62
CA GLY A 12 29.55 12.61 -27.04
C GLY A 12 28.86 11.34 -26.54
N ALA A 13 29.44 10.63 -25.58
CA ALA A 13 28.75 9.52 -24.94
C ALA A 13 27.49 10.00 -24.22
N ARG A 14 26.38 9.26 -24.42
CA ARG A 14 25.13 9.52 -23.70
C ARG A 14 25.30 9.16 -22.24
N TYR A 15 25.44 10.18 -21.40
CA TYR A 15 25.37 10.05 -19.95
C TYR A 15 24.02 10.57 -19.48
N GLU A 16 23.20 9.66 -18.96
CA GLU A 16 21.96 10.00 -18.26
C GLU A 16 22.18 9.75 -16.77
N GLN A 17 21.75 10.71 -15.95
CA GLN A 17 21.76 10.54 -14.51
C GLN A 17 20.91 9.32 -14.15
N HIS A 18 21.47 8.41 -13.34
CA HIS A 18 20.72 7.22 -12.92
C HIS A 18 19.41 7.65 -12.24
N TRP A 19 18.30 6.98 -12.59
CA TRP A 19 16.94 7.37 -12.17
C TRP A 19 16.82 7.57 -10.65
N ALA A 20 17.54 6.78 -9.86
CA ALA A 20 17.55 6.85 -8.39
C ALA A 20 18.12 8.16 -7.83
N PHE A 21 18.91 8.90 -8.62
CA PHE A 21 19.49 10.19 -8.23
C PHE A 21 18.75 11.38 -8.82
N SER A 22 17.72 11.15 -9.64
CA SER A 22 16.90 12.21 -10.21
C SER A 22 15.63 12.37 -9.36
N PRO A 23 15.30 13.58 -8.87
CA PRO A 23 14.11 13.77 -8.06
C PRO A 23 12.84 13.48 -8.89
N PRO A 24 11.87 12.73 -8.36
CA PRO A 24 10.63 12.47 -9.08
C PRO A 24 9.83 13.76 -9.27
N THR A 25 9.46 14.07 -10.51
CA THR A 25 8.60 15.22 -10.83
C THR A 25 7.15 14.80 -10.88
N ARG A 26 6.24 15.56 -10.25
CA ARG A 26 4.81 15.27 -10.28
C ARG A 26 4.26 15.48 -11.70
N PRO A 27 3.71 14.43 -12.36
CA PRO A 27 3.18 14.57 -13.72
C PRO A 27 1.90 15.40 -13.72
N ALA A 28 1.62 16.05 -14.85
CA ALA A 28 0.34 16.71 -15.06
C ALA A 28 -0.79 15.67 -15.10
N VAL A 29 -1.87 15.93 -14.38
CA VAL A 29 -3.03 15.04 -14.33
C VAL A 29 -3.76 15.07 -15.68
N PRO A 30 -4.00 13.93 -16.35
CA PRO A 30 -4.69 13.87 -17.63
C PRO A 30 -6.09 14.48 -17.55
N LYS A 31 -6.51 15.15 -18.63
CA LYS A 31 -7.87 15.67 -18.77
C LYS A 31 -8.71 14.65 -19.52
N VAL A 32 -9.42 13.79 -18.78
CA VAL A 32 -10.31 12.78 -19.35
C VAL A 32 -11.77 13.13 -19.00
N ASN A 33 -12.66 13.09 -19.98
CA ASN A 33 -14.04 13.58 -19.84
C ASN A 33 -15.03 12.42 -19.64
N VAL A 34 -14.94 11.75 -18.49
CA VAL A 34 -15.92 10.73 -18.04
C VAL A 34 -16.40 11.15 -16.64
N PRO A 35 -17.52 11.88 -16.51
CA PRO A 35 -17.94 12.50 -15.25
C PRO A 35 -18.05 11.53 -14.08
N GLU A 36 -18.54 10.32 -14.33
CA GLU A 36 -18.80 9.28 -13.31
C GLU A 36 -17.53 8.70 -12.68
N TRP A 37 -16.39 8.76 -13.38
CA TRP A 37 -15.10 8.25 -12.92
C TRP A 37 -14.10 9.37 -12.63
N ASN A 38 -14.57 10.62 -12.56
CA ASN A 38 -13.72 11.79 -12.34
C ASN A 38 -13.63 12.17 -10.86
N VAL A 39 -13.48 11.17 -9.97
CA VAL A 39 -13.54 11.34 -8.51
C VAL A 39 -12.16 11.64 -7.94
N SER A 40 -11.14 10.87 -8.35
CA SER A 40 -9.75 11.04 -7.89
C SER A 40 -8.80 11.36 -9.06
N PRO A 41 -7.70 12.11 -8.83
CA PRO A 41 -6.64 12.25 -9.81
C PRO A 41 -6.09 10.91 -10.32
N ILE A 42 -6.06 9.87 -9.47
CA ILE A 42 -5.61 8.51 -9.83
C ILE A 42 -6.53 7.91 -10.89
N ASP A 43 -7.84 8.07 -10.73
CA ASP A 43 -8.84 7.54 -11.68
C ASP A 43 -8.61 8.13 -13.08
N ARG A 44 -8.23 9.41 -13.17
CA ARG A 44 -7.92 10.05 -14.46
C ARG A 44 -6.74 9.42 -15.18
N PHE A 45 -5.70 8.99 -14.45
CA PHE A 45 -4.57 8.27 -15.06
C PHE A 45 -5.00 6.89 -15.59
N VAL A 46 -5.81 6.16 -14.82
CA VAL A 46 -6.35 4.86 -15.22
C VAL A 46 -7.26 5.02 -16.44
N LEU A 47 -8.19 5.98 -16.41
CA LEU A 47 -9.09 6.29 -17.51
C LEU A 47 -8.35 6.69 -18.78
N ASN A 48 -7.31 7.53 -18.67
CA ASN A 48 -6.52 7.93 -19.82
C ASN A 48 -5.94 6.69 -20.52
N ARG A 49 -5.41 5.75 -19.73
CA ARG A 49 -4.88 4.51 -20.27
C ARG A 49 -5.95 3.62 -20.89
N LEU A 50 -7.14 3.52 -20.30
CA LEU A 50 -8.26 2.76 -20.86
C LEU A 50 -8.70 3.35 -22.21
N VAL A 51 -8.85 4.67 -22.29
CA VAL A 51 -9.23 5.38 -23.53
C VAL A 51 -8.18 5.19 -24.61
N ASP A 52 -6.89 5.33 -24.29
CA ASP A 52 -5.77 5.08 -25.22
C ASP A 52 -5.79 3.64 -25.77
N GLN A 53 -6.35 2.69 -25.01
CA GLN A 53 -6.50 1.29 -25.38
C GLN A 53 -7.86 0.95 -26.01
N GLY A 54 -8.74 1.93 -26.22
CA GLY A 54 -10.09 1.70 -26.74
C GLY A 54 -11.00 0.92 -25.78
N GLN A 55 -10.69 0.89 -24.49
CA GLN A 55 -11.45 0.20 -23.46
C GLN A 55 -12.34 1.17 -22.66
N GLN A 56 -13.38 0.62 -22.04
CA GLN A 56 -14.26 1.33 -21.13
C GLN A 56 -14.18 0.73 -19.73
N PRO A 57 -14.39 1.51 -18.67
CA PRO A 57 -14.47 0.97 -17.31
C PRO A 57 -15.58 -0.07 -17.18
N SER A 58 -15.33 -1.10 -16.37
CA SER A 58 -16.37 -2.07 -16.02
C SER A 58 -17.51 -1.41 -15.24
N PRO A 59 -18.76 -1.90 -15.38
CA PRO A 59 -19.86 -1.44 -14.55
C PRO A 59 -19.57 -1.69 -13.07
N LYS A 60 -20.13 -0.85 -12.20
CA LYS A 60 -20.02 -1.00 -10.76
C LYS A 60 -20.61 -2.35 -10.33
N ALA A 61 -19.89 -3.07 -9.47
CA ALA A 61 -20.38 -4.31 -8.91
C ALA A 61 -21.61 -4.08 -8.01
N ASP A 62 -22.45 -5.09 -7.86
CA ASP A 62 -23.57 -5.05 -6.92
C ASP A 62 -23.10 -4.93 -5.46
N LYS A 63 -23.99 -4.50 -4.56
CA LYS A 63 -23.65 -4.27 -3.15
C LYS A 63 -23.09 -5.54 -2.47
N ALA A 64 -23.62 -6.73 -2.76
CA ALA A 64 -23.15 -7.97 -2.14
C ALA A 64 -21.72 -8.34 -2.57
N ALA A 65 -21.42 -8.20 -3.86
CA ALA A 65 -20.08 -8.39 -4.40
C ALA A 65 -19.11 -7.32 -3.87
N LEU A 66 -19.55 -6.07 -3.73
CA LEU A 66 -18.74 -4.98 -3.21
C LEU A 66 -18.30 -5.22 -1.76
N ILE A 67 -19.22 -5.53 -0.84
CA ILE A 67 -18.87 -5.77 0.57
C ILE A 67 -17.96 -6.99 0.71
N ARG A 68 -18.24 -8.07 -0.02
CA ARG A 68 -17.40 -9.27 0.01
C ARG A 68 -15.97 -8.98 -0.44
N ARG A 69 -15.80 -8.26 -1.56
CA ARG A 69 -14.47 -7.91 -2.09
C ARG A 69 -13.70 -7.02 -1.12
N VAL A 70 -14.31 -5.94 -0.66
CA VAL A 70 -13.61 -4.98 0.21
C VAL A 70 -13.22 -5.59 1.56
N SER A 71 -14.05 -6.46 2.15
CA SER A 71 -13.67 -7.17 3.39
C SER A 71 -12.50 -8.13 3.17
N LEU A 72 -12.51 -8.92 2.09
CA LEU A 72 -11.41 -9.82 1.78
C LEU A 72 -10.11 -9.08 1.43
N ASP A 73 -10.22 -7.91 0.81
CA ASP A 73 -9.07 -7.09 0.47
C ASP A 73 -8.46 -6.44 1.71
N LEU A 74 -9.28 -5.76 2.52
CA LEU A 74 -8.82 -4.95 3.66
C LEU A 74 -8.46 -5.79 4.88
N ILE A 75 -9.24 -6.81 5.21
CA ILE A 75 -9.06 -7.60 6.45
C ILE A 75 -8.83 -9.09 6.19
N GLY A 76 -8.95 -9.57 4.94
CA GLY A 76 -8.73 -10.98 4.60
C GLY A 76 -9.84 -11.93 5.01
N LEU A 77 -10.94 -11.43 5.58
CA LEU A 77 -12.07 -12.21 6.07
C LEU A 77 -13.34 -11.85 5.27
N PRO A 78 -14.25 -12.82 5.03
CA PRO A 78 -15.56 -12.50 4.49
C PRO A 78 -16.37 -11.66 5.50
N PRO A 79 -17.30 -10.80 5.04
CA PRO A 79 -18.22 -10.10 5.94
C PRO A 79 -19.17 -11.10 6.61
N THR A 80 -19.69 -10.74 7.79
CA THR A 80 -20.77 -11.52 8.40
C THR A 80 -22.10 -11.33 7.65
N VAL A 81 -23.08 -12.17 7.95
CA VAL A 81 -24.44 -12.03 7.38
C VAL A 81 -25.03 -10.69 7.81
N GLU A 82 -24.90 -10.33 9.08
CA GLU A 82 -25.43 -9.09 9.65
C GLU A 82 -24.79 -7.85 9.02
N GLU A 83 -23.46 -7.87 8.81
CA GLU A 83 -22.76 -6.78 8.13
C GLU A 83 -23.20 -6.63 6.68
N THR A 84 -23.45 -7.75 6.01
CA THR A 84 -23.96 -7.77 4.63
C THR A 84 -25.36 -7.18 4.58
N ASP A 85 -26.26 -7.62 5.46
CA ASP A 85 -27.63 -7.13 5.53
C ASP A 85 -27.66 -5.63 5.87
N GLN A 86 -26.82 -5.17 6.80
CA GLN A 86 -26.70 -3.75 7.12
C GLN A 86 -26.29 -2.91 5.91
N PHE A 87 -25.29 -3.37 5.13
CA PHE A 87 -24.87 -2.64 3.94
C PHE A 87 -25.88 -2.69 2.80
N LEU A 88 -26.53 -3.84 2.60
CA LEU A 88 -27.57 -4.01 1.57
C LEU A 88 -28.74 -3.06 1.82
N ASN A 89 -29.15 -2.92 3.08
CA ASN A 89 -30.27 -2.07 3.50
C ASN A 89 -29.91 -0.59 3.75
N ASP A 90 -28.63 -0.21 3.74
CA ASP A 90 -28.21 1.19 3.83
C ASP A 90 -28.18 1.83 2.44
N ASP A 91 -29.18 2.69 2.16
CA ASP A 91 -29.28 3.48 0.93
C ASP A 91 -28.70 4.90 1.06
N SER A 92 -28.05 5.21 2.18
CA SER A 92 -27.37 6.49 2.33
C SER A 92 -26.21 6.61 1.34
N PRO A 93 -25.92 7.83 0.85
CA PRO A 93 -24.78 8.05 -0.06
C PRO A 93 -23.43 7.69 0.56
N LYS A 94 -23.36 7.52 1.89
CA LYS A 94 -22.16 7.15 2.65
C LYS A 94 -22.11 5.66 3.05
N ALA A 95 -23.07 4.83 2.64
CA ALA A 95 -23.15 3.42 3.04
C ALA A 95 -21.82 2.68 2.83
N TYR A 96 -21.21 2.84 1.65
CA TYR A 96 -19.94 2.18 1.34
C TYR A 96 -18.78 2.72 2.17
N GLN A 97 -18.73 4.03 2.40
CA GLN A 97 -17.68 4.65 3.21
C GLN A 97 -17.73 4.13 4.65
N LYS A 98 -18.92 4.02 5.26
CA LYS A 98 -19.08 3.45 6.60
C LYS A 98 -18.52 2.02 6.70
N VAL A 99 -18.74 1.20 5.66
CA VAL A 99 -18.17 -0.16 5.60
C VAL A 99 -16.65 -0.10 5.58
N VAL A 100 -16.07 0.75 4.72
CA VAL A 100 -14.61 0.92 4.63
C VAL A 100 -14.02 1.41 5.94
N ASP A 101 -14.58 2.46 6.54
CA ASP A 101 -14.10 3.03 7.81
C ASP A 101 -14.10 1.98 8.93
N ARG A 102 -15.17 1.18 9.02
CA ARG A 102 -15.28 0.07 9.97
C ARG A 102 -14.23 -1.01 9.75
N LEU A 103 -13.95 -1.35 8.49
CA LEU A 103 -12.94 -2.37 8.14
C LEU A 103 -11.52 -1.88 8.42
N LEU A 104 -11.22 -0.61 8.14
CA LEU A 104 -9.93 0.02 8.45
C LEU A 104 -9.71 0.11 9.97
N ALA A 105 -10.76 0.31 10.76
CA ALA A 105 -10.69 0.30 12.22
C ALA A 105 -10.63 -1.11 12.85
N SER A 106 -10.73 -2.17 12.05
CA SER A 106 -10.68 -3.55 12.56
C SER A 106 -9.22 -3.94 12.90
N PRO A 107 -8.97 -4.65 14.02
CA PRO A 107 -7.61 -5.16 14.31
C PRO A 107 -7.08 -6.12 13.23
N HIS A 108 -7.98 -6.77 12.48
CA HIS A 108 -7.64 -7.65 11.36
C HIS A 108 -7.05 -6.89 10.16
N TYR A 109 -7.23 -5.57 10.09
CA TYR A 109 -6.57 -4.74 9.07
C TYR A 109 -5.05 -4.85 9.21
N GLY A 110 -4.53 -4.59 10.41
CA GLY A 110 -3.10 -4.71 10.70
C GLY A 110 -2.58 -6.12 10.45
N GLU A 111 -3.32 -7.16 10.85
CA GLU A 111 -2.93 -8.56 10.57
C GLU A 111 -2.83 -8.85 9.07
N ARG A 112 -3.81 -8.36 8.29
CA ARG A 112 -3.87 -8.56 6.83
C ARG A 112 -2.72 -7.86 6.11
N TRP A 113 -2.43 -6.62 6.49
CA TRP A 113 -1.43 -5.78 5.82
C TRP A 113 -0.01 -6.02 6.31
N ALA A 114 0.18 -6.27 7.61
CA ALA A 114 1.48 -6.65 8.16
C ALA A 114 2.04 -7.90 7.49
N ARG A 115 1.20 -8.89 7.15
CA ARG A 115 1.66 -10.08 6.41
C ARG A 115 2.37 -9.71 5.10
N ARG A 116 1.85 -8.74 4.34
CA ARG A 116 2.48 -8.30 3.08
C ARG A 116 3.85 -7.68 3.34
N TRP A 117 3.97 -6.89 4.40
CA TRP A 117 5.24 -6.30 4.80
C TRP A 117 6.24 -7.35 5.28
N LEU A 118 5.81 -8.26 6.15
CA LEU A 118 6.62 -9.32 6.71
C LEU A 118 7.12 -10.31 5.65
N ASP A 119 6.33 -10.56 4.60
CA ASP A 119 6.77 -11.30 3.42
C ASP A 119 7.97 -10.60 2.74
N LEU A 120 7.92 -9.27 2.57
CA LEU A 120 9.01 -8.47 1.98
C LEU A 120 10.23 -8.39 2.90
N ALA A 121 10.01 -8.27 4.21
CA ALA A 121 11.05 -8.26 5.24
C ALA A 121 11.66 -9.65 5.49
N ARG A 122 11.16 -10.69 4.83
CA ARG A 122 11.59 -12.09 5.01
C ARG A 122 11.47 -12.57 6.46
N TYR A 123 10.37 -12.19 7.10
CA TYR A 123 10.01 -12.74 8.40
C TYR A 123 9.84 -14.25 8.29
N ALA A 124 10.45 -14.99 9.21
CA ALA A 124 10.26 -16.42 9.34
C ALA A 124 10.47 -16.81 10.81
N ASP A 125 9.74 -17.82 11.28
CA ASP A 125 9.91 -18.37 12.63
C ASP A 125 11.17 -19.26 12.73
N THR A 126 11.90 -19.45 11.62
CA THR A 126 13.15 -20.20 11.55
C THR A 126 14.24 -19.46 10.74
N ASN A 127 15.48 -19.95 10.82
CA ASN A 127 16.64 -19.31 10.19
C ASN A 127 16.82 -19.64 8.69
N GLY A 128 16.23 -20.73 8.19
CA GLY A 128 16.22 -21.08 6.75
C GLY A 128 17.57 -21.31 6.05
N TYR A 129 18.73 -21.18 6.73
CA TYR A 129 20.07 -21.30 6.15
C TYR A 129 20.96 -22.27 6.93
N GLU A 130 21.55 -23.25 6.24
CA GLU A 130 22.37 -24.39 6.70
C GLU A 130 21.74 -25.31 7.77
N LYS A 131 21.07 -24.75 8.78
CA LYS A 131 20.29 -25.44 9.80
C LYS A 131 19.02 -24.63 10.07
N ASP A 132 17.87 -25.26 9.85
CA ASP A 132 16.56 -24.65 10.06
C ASP A 132 16.18 -24.60 11.55
N ARG A 133 16.91 -23.79 12.30
CA ARG A 133 16.69 -23.61 13.74
C ARG A 133 15.58 -22.60 13.97
N PRO A 134 14.79 -22.76 15.05
CA PRO A 134 13.80 -21.77 15.44
C PRO A 134 14.47 -20.45 15.82
N ARG A 135 13.81 -19.34 15.51
CA ARG A 135 14.14 -17.99 15.97
C ARG A 135 12.93 -17.36 16.63
N SER A 136 13.15 -16.68 17.76
CA SER A 136 12.08 -15.94 18.43
C SER A 136 12.18 -14.46 18.03
N ILE A 137 11.31 -14.07 17.11
CA ILE A 137 11.24 -12.69 16.59
C ILE A 137 9.79 -12.17 16.50
N TRP A 138 8.85 -12.90 17.11
CA TRP A 138 7.44 -12.55 17.14
C TRP A 138 7.15 -11.12 17.66
N PRO A 139 7.96 -10.49 18.56
CA PRO A 139 7.71 -9.10 18.95
C PRO A 139 7.79 -8.14 17.76
N TYR A 140 8.65 -8.41 16.77
CA TYR A 140 8.72 -7.61 15.55
C TYR A 140 7.44 -7.77 14.70
N ARG A 141 6.91 -9.00 14.57
CA ARG A 141 5.62 -9.23 13.89
C ARG A 141 4.50 -8.43 14.54
N ASP A 142 4.39 -8.55 15.87
CA ASP A 142 3.32 -7.89 16.62
C ASP A 142 3.46 -6.36 16.57
N TRP A 143 4.69 -5.84 16.63
CA TRP A 143 4.96 -4.42 16.44
C TRP A 143 4.52 -3.93 15.04
N VAL A 144 4.84 -4.67 13.97
CA VAL A 144 4.39 -4.30 12.62
C VAL A 144 2.86 -4.31 12.51
N ILE A 145 2.18 -5.32 13.09
CA ILE A 145 0.70 -5.37 13.14
C ILE A 145 0.14 -4.13 13.85
N ASN A 146 0.71 -3.76 14.99
CA ASN A 146 0.28 -2.61 15.76
C ASN A 146 0.53 -1.29 15.01
N ALA A 147 1.67 -1.14 14.35
CA ALA A 147 1.99 0.04 13.55
C ALA A 147 0.97 0.27 12.41
N PHE A 148 0.55 -0.80 11.72
CA PHE A 148 -0.52 -0.69 10.71
C PHE A 148 -1.88 -0.34 11.33
N ASN A 149 -2.24 -0.93 12.46
CA ASN A 149 -3.51 -0.63 13.14
C ASN A 149 -3.55 0.78 13.75
N ALA A 150 -2.39 1.34 14.11
CA ALA A 150 -2.26 2.70 14.61
C ALA A 150 -2.23 3.75 13.49
N ASP A 151 -2.28 3.35 12.22
CA ASP A 151 -2.10 4.23 11.06
C ASP A 151 -0.79 5.04 11.15
N MET A 152 0.29 4.36 11.56
CA MET A 152 1.60 5.01 11.75
C MET A 152 2.06 5.66 10.43
N PRO A 153 2.44 6.95 10.45
CA PRO A 153 2.99 7.62 9.29
C PRO A 153 4.17 6.87 8.68
N PHE A 154 4.22 6.80 7.35
CA PHE A 154 5.23 5.98 6.66
C PHE A 154 6.67 6.44 6.95
N ASP A 155 6.89 7.74 7.15
CA ASP A 155 8.18 8.28 7.56
C ASP A 155 8.60 7.74 8.93
N GLU A 156 7.73 7.82 9.94
CA GLU A 156 7.99 7.25 11.28
C GLU A 156 8.21 5.73 11.20
N PHE A 157 7.36 5.01 10.49
CA PHE A 157 7.49 3.56 10.29
C PHE A 157 8.84 3.21 9.64
N SER A 158 9.24 3.92 8.59
CA SER A 158 10.50 3.68 7.89
C SER A 158 11.72 3.98 8.76
N ILE A 159 11.67 5.04 9.58
CA ILE A 159 12.73 5.37 10.53
C ILE A 159 12.84 4.27 11.58
N ALA A 160 11.74 3.82 12.18
CA ALA A 160 11.73 2.75 13.18
C ALA A 160 12.31 1.43 12.62
N GLN A 161 12.06 1.13 11.34
CA GLN A 161 12.61 -0.07 10.68
C GLN A 161 14.12 0.00 10.44
N LEU A 162 14.64 1.19 10.11
CA LEU A 162 16.04 1.37 9.69
C LEU A 162 16.99 1.79 10.82
N ALA A 163 16.47 2.54 11.78
CA ALA A 163 17.25 3.21 12.84
C ALA A 163 16.50 3.22 14.18
N GLY A 164 15.71 2.17 14.46
CA GLY A 164 14.93 2.08 15.71
C GLY A 164 15.77 2.13 16.99
N ASP A 165 17.02 1.69 16.93
CA ASP A 165 18.00 1.78 18.04
C ASP A 165 18.49 3.22 18.30
N MET A 166 18.34 4.10 17.31
CA MET A 166 18.69 5.52 17.41
C MET A 166 17.53 6.40 17.90
N LEU A 167 16.32 5.84 18.06
CA LEU A 167 15.19 6.56 18.62
C LEU A 167 15.39 6.77 20.13
N SER A 168 15.09 7.97 20.62
CA SER A 168 15.14 8.24 22.06
C SER A 168 14.20 7.29 22.81
N GLN A 169 14.57 6.85 24.01
CA GLN A 169 13.80 5.87 24.80
C GLN A 169 12.31 6.24 24.99
N ASP A 170 11.98 7.54 24.98
CA ASP A 170 10.59 8.05 25.06
C ASP A 170 9.73 7.74 23.81
N GLN A 171 10.35 7.40 22.69
CA GLN A 171 9.68 7.01 21.43
C GLN A 171 9.70 5.49 21.18
N SER A 172 10.41 4.73 22.01
CA SER A 172 10.59 3.28 21.83
C SER A 172 9.44 2.41 22.36
N THR A 173 8.44 3.02 22.98
CA THR A 173 7.24 2.38 23.54
C THR A 173 5.99 2.48 22.67
N LEU A 174 6.11 3.00 21.44
CA LEU A 174 5.07 2.97 20.40
C LEU A 174 5.19 1.72 19.53
#